data_AF-A0A9E2GAN5-F1
#
_entry.id   AF-A0A9E2GAN5-F1
#
_cell.length_a   1.000
_cell.length_b   1.000
_cell.length_c   1.000
_cell.angle_alpha   90.00
_cell.angle_beta   90.00
_cell.angle_gamma   90.00
#
_symmetry.space_group_name_H-M   'P 1'
#
loop_
_entity.id
_entity.type
_entity.pdbx_description
1 polymer ?
#
loop_
_entity_poly.entity_id
_entity_poly.type
_entity_poly.pdbx_seq_one_letter_code
_entity_poly.pdbx_strand_id
1 'polypeptide(L)'
;MKYQITIKNSKNRVLFKGKPIALPIKEKAVTLKSIELFSDPEPCVIHQSYASQKLADEFLALFPTLPITDFSLAHYEQKLDFIDIPDIETCFLSIEVKK
;
A
#
# COMPACT_ATOMS: atom_id res chain seq x y z
N MET A 1 13.99 1.16 -3.99
CA MET A 1 13.83 1.86 -2.70
C MET A 1 14.22 0.94 -1.54
N LYS A 2 14.71 1.47 -0.41
CA LYS A 2 15.10 0.68 0.78
C LYS A 2 14.13 0.79 1.97
N TYR A 3 12.85 1.07 1.72
CA TYR A 3 11.85 1.11 2.78
C TYR A 3 11.37 -0.30 3.15
N GLN A 4 11.10 -0.51 4.43
CA GLN A 4 10.37 -1.67 4.95
C GLN A 4 9.10 -1.15 5.63
N ILE A 5 7.96 -1.69 5.23
CA ILE A 5 6.65 -1.37 5.80
C ILE A 5 6.25 -2.50 6.74
N THR A 6 5.71 -2.16 7.91
CA THR A 6 5.04 -3.08 8.83
C THR A 6 3.65 -2.51 9.12
N ILE A 7 2.61 -3.33 8.97
CA ILE A 7 1.23 -3.00 9.34
C ILE A 7 0.82 -3.95 10.47
N LYS A 8 0.33 -3.40 11.58
CA LYS A 8 -0.19 -4.14 12.74
C LYS A 8 -1.64 -3.78 12.98
N ASN A 9 -2.46 -4.70 13.46
CA ASN A 9 -3.79 -4.35 13.95
C ASN A 9 -3.76 -3.79 15.39
N SER A 10 -4.92 -3.33 15.87
CA SER A 10 -5.14 -2.89 17.25
C SER A 10 -4.80 -3.92 18.34
N LYS A 11 -4.67 -5.21 18.00
CA LYS A 11 -4.20 -6.29 18.89
C LYS A 11 -2.68 -6.51 18.80
N ASN A 12 -1.93 -5.56 18.22
CA ASN A 12 -0.48 -5.61 17.97
C ASN A 12 -0.02 -6.83 17.13
N ARG A 13 -0.95 -7.49 16.41
CA ARG A 13 -0.63 -8.58 15.48
C ARG A 13 -0.19 -7.99 14.15
N VAL A 14 1.01 -8.35 13.70
CA VAL A 14 1.51 -8.00 12.36
C VAL A 14 0.61 -8.64 11.30
N LEU A 15 -0.02 -7.83 10.46
CA LEU A 15 -0.79 -8.25 9.30
C LEU A 15 0.07 -8.27 8.04
N PHE A 16 1.00 -7.31 7.92
CA PHE A 16 1.95 -7.24 6.82
C PHE A 16 3.33 -6.79 7.30
N LYS A 17 4.40 -7.36 6.74
CA LYS A 17 5.77 -6.89 6.92
C LYS A 17 6.60 -7.18 5.67
N GLY A 18 7.02 -6.15 4.95
CA GLY A 18 7.68 -6.33 3.66
C GLY A 18 8.19 -5.04 3.03
N LYS A 19 8.51 -5.10 1.74
CA LYS A 19 8.80 -3.91 0.92
C LYS A 19 7.48 -3.24 0.49
N PRO A 20 7.46 -1.93 0.19
CA PRO A 20 6.29 -1.24 -0.37
C PRO A 20 5.67 -1.94 -1.57
N ILE A 21 6.49 -2.36 -2.54
CA ILE A 21 6.09 -3.11 -3.74
C ILE A 21 5.41 -4.47 -3.45
N ALA A 22 5.59 -5.01 -2.24
CA ALA A 22 4.98 -6.27 -1.80
C ALA A 22 3.71 -6.06 -0.95
N LEU A 23 3.24 -4.82 -0.80
CA LEU A 23 1.98 -4.51 -0.13
C LEU A 23 0.84 -5.28 -0.81
N PRO A 24 -0.03 -5.99 -0.07
CA PRO A 24 -1.18 -6.65 -0.65
C PRO A 24 -2.17 -5.59 -1.15
N ILE A 25 -2.33 -5.50 -2.46
CA ILE A 25 -3.22 -4.55 -3.14
C ILE A 25 -4.35 -5.37 -3.77
N LYS A 26 -5.61 -4.91 -3.60
CA LYS A 26 -6.78 -5.56 -4.19
C LYS A 26 -6.63 -5.57 -5.72
N GLU A 27 -6.82 -6.73 -6.34
CA GLU A 27 -6.70 -6.90 -7.79
C GLU A 27 -7.50 -5.86 -8.58
N LYS A 28 -8.74 -5.59 -8.14
CA LYS A 28 -9.61 -4.54 -8.72
C LYS A 28 -8.95 -3.15 -8.77
N ALA A 29 -8.20 -2.77 -7.74
CA ALA A 29 -7.52 -1.48 -7.71
C ALA A 29 -6.31 -1.46 -8.66
N VAL A 30 -5.61 -2.58 -8.80
CA VAL A 30 -4.55 -2.75 -9.82
C VAL A 30 -5.15 -2.61 -11.22
N THR A 31 -6.25 -3.32 -11.52
CA THR A 31 -6.95 -3.24 -12.82
C THR A 31 -7.41 -1.82 -13.12
N LEU A 32 -8.09 -1.14 -12.18
CA LEU A 32 -8.55 0.24 -12.35
C LEU A 32 -7.38 1.20 -12.60
N LYS A 33 -6.27 1.07 -11.85
CA LYS A 33 -5.10 1.92 -12.03
C LYS A 33 -4.35 1.61 -13.34
N SER A 34 -4.33 0.36 -13.80
CA SER A 34 -3.82 0.03 -15.14
C SER A 34 -4.69 0.62 -16.25
N ILE A 35 -6.03 0.59 -16.12
CA ILE A 35 -6.93 1.25 -17.08
C ILE A 35 -6.69 2.76 -17.09
N GLU A 36 -6.54 3.39 -15.93
CA GLU A 36 -6.21 4.82 -15.79
C GLU A 36 -4.89 5.19 -16.49
N LEU A 37 -3.84 4.38 -16.29
CA LEU A 37 -2.49 4.66 -16.78
C LEU A 37 -2.28 4.31 -18.26
N PHE A 38 -2.94 3.28 -18.77
CA PHE A 38 -2.67 2.70 -20.09
C PHE A 38 -3.88 2.74 -21.05
N SER A 39 -5.07 3.13 -20.58
CA SER A 39 -6.34 3.04 -21.33
C SER A 39 -6.66 1.63 -21.86
N ASP A 40 -6.10 0.61 -21.19
CA ASP A 40 -6.17 -0.81 -21.56
C ASP A 40 -7.20 -1.51 -20.66
N PRO A 41 -8.36 -1.97 -21.18
CA PRO A 41 -9.41 -2.60 -20.40
C PRO A 41 -9.04 -4.00 -19.87
N GLU A 42 -8.08 -4.68 -20.49
CA GLU A 42 -7.61 -6.01 -20.11
C GLU A 42 -6.10 -5.99 -19.85
N PRO A 43 -5.65 -5.25 -18.83
CA PRO A 43 -4.24 -4.93 -18.63
C PRO A 43 -3.41 -6.18 -18.40
N CYS A 44 -2.40 -6.39 -19.26
CA CYS A 44 -1.50 -7.52 -19.14
C CYS A 44 -0.68 -7.49 -17.83
N VAL A 45 -0.04 -8.62 -17.49
CA VAL A 45 0.79 -8.76 -16.26
C VAL A 45 1.85 -7.66 -16.11
N ILE A 46 2.38 -7.13 -17.21
CA ILE A 46 3.36 -6.01 -17.20
C ILE A 46 2.68 -4.70 -16.76
N HIS A 47 1.51 -4.38 -17.31
CA HIS A 47 0.72 -3.19 -16.93
C HIS A 47 0.24 -3.28 -15.47
N GLN A 48 -0.17 -4.46 -15.02
CA GLN A 48 -0.55 -4.70 -13.62
C GLN A 48 0.65 -4.54 -12.67
N SER A 49 1.81 -5.11 -13.03
CA SER A 49 3.04 -4.98 -12.24
C SER A 49 3.51 -3.52 -12.10
N TYR A 50 3.29 -2.70 -13.12
CA TYR A 50 3.56 -1.26 -13.06
C TYR A 50 2.53 -0.51 -12.21
N ALA A 51 1.24 -0.82 -12.34
CA ALA A 51 0.18 -0.21 -11.56
C ALA A 51 0.32 -0.51 -10.06
N SER A 52 0.64 -1.74 -9.66
CA SER A 52 0.92 -2.09 -8.25
C SER A 52 2.12 -1.33 -7.69
N GLN A 53 3.17 -1.11 -8.49
CA GLN A 53 4.29 -0.24 -8.10
C GLN A 53 3.85 1.21 -7.90
N LYS A 54 3.02 1.74 -8.81
CA LYS A 54 2.48 3.10 -8.68
C LYS A 54 1.61 3.28 -7.45
N LEU A 55 0.73 2.33 -7.15
CA LEU A 55 -0.10 2.35 -5.94
C LEU A 55 0.75 2.27 -4.66
N ALA A 56 1.85 1.49 -4.67
CA ALA A 56 2.79 1.44 -3.56
C ALA A 56 3.60 2.75 -3.39
N ASP A 57 3.99 3.41 -4.49
CA ASP A 57 4.64 4.72 -4.46
C ASP A 57 3.66 5.82 -4.00
N GLU A 58 2.41 5.81 -4.48
CA GLU A 58 1.33 6.70 -4.04
C GLU A 58 1.02 6.52 -2.56
N PHE A 59 0.98 5.26 -2.07
CA PHE A 59 0.85 4.96 -0.64
C PHE A 59 1.95 5.60 0.20
N LEU A 60 3.22 5.47 -0.22
CA LEU A 60 4.34 6.12 0.48
C LEU A 60 4.23 7.65 0.45
N ALA A 61 3.78 8.21 -0.67
CA ALA A 61 3.60 9.65 -0.84
C ALA A 61 2.49 10.26 0.04
N LEU A 62 1.60 9.44 0.63
CA LEU A 62 0.64 9.89 1.66
C LEU A 62 1.32 10.32 2.97
N PHE A 63 2.56 9.90 3.20
CA PHE A 63 3.32 10.11 4.43
C PHE A 63 4.53 11.02 4.16
N PRO A 64 4.41 12.36 4.29
CA PRO A 64 5.46 13.30 3.90
C PRO A 64 6.71 13.24 4.80
N THR A 65 6.58 12.68 5.99
CA THR A 65 7.68 12.46 6.94
C THR A 65 7.91 10.96 7.08
N LEU A 66 9.11 10.48 6.72
CA LEU A 66 9.58 9.10 6.93
C LEU A 66 10.93 9.15 7.66
N PRO A 67 11.25 8.19 8.56
CA PRO A 67 10.45 7.04 8.97
C PRO A 67 9.25 7.41 9.86
N ILE A 68 8.28 6.51 9.95
CA ILE A 68 7.15 6.59 10.90
C ILE A 68 7.06 5.31 11.72
N THR A 69 6.56 5.43 12.96
CA THR A 69 6.42 4.32 13.89
C THR A 69 5.03 4.37 14.50
N ASP A 70 4.28 3.27 14.38
CA ASP A 70 2.95 3.09 14.96
C ASP A 70 1.97 4.25 14.64
N PHE A 71 2.00 4.70 13.39
CA PHE A 71 1.12 5.75 12.86
C PHE A 71 -0.29 5.19 12.60
N SER A 72 -1.32 5.84 13.12
CA SER A 72 -2.72 5.40 12.95
C SER A 72 -3.23 5.64 11.53
N LEU A 73 -3.76 4.59 10.90
CA LEU A 73 -4.37 4.66 9.55
C LEU A 73 -5.82 5.17 9.55
N ALA A 74 -6.40 5.44 10.72
CA ALA A 74 -7.81 5.82 10.90
C ALA A 74 -8.25 7.15 10.25
N HIS A 75 -7.29 7.97 9.80
CA HIS A 75 -7.56 9.24 9.09
C HIS A 75 -7.38 9.14 7.56
N TYR A 76 -7.15 7.94 7.05
CA TYR A 76 -6.85 7.68 5.64
C TYR A 76 -7.83 6.69 5.00
N GLU A 77 -8.98 6.43 5.63
CA GLU A 77 -9.95 5.37 5.32
C GLU A 77 -10.19 5.22 3.80
N GLN A 78 -10.64 6.31 3.19
CA GLN A 78 -10.99 6.37 1.76
C GLN A 78 -9.77 6.23 0.83
N LYS A 79 -8.57 6.55 1.31
CA LYS A 79 -7.31 6.42 0.56
C LYS A 79 -6.65 5.05 0.75
N LEU A 80 -7.22 4.15 1.55
CA LEU A 80 -6.67 2.82 1.83
C LEU A 80 -7.50 1.69 1.23
N ASP A 81 -8.64 1.98 0.60
CA ASP A 81 -9.52 0.95 0.01
C ASP A 81 -8.81 0.09 -1.05
N PHE A 82 -7.74 0.56 -1.69
CA PHE A 82 -6.97 -0.27 -2.61
C PHE A 82 -6.16 -1.39 -1.94
N ILE A 83 -6.00 -1.39 -0.61
CA ILE A 83 -5.17 -2.35 0.12
C ILE A 83 -6.01 -3.56 0.55
N ASP A 84 -5.51 -4.76 0.28
CA ASP A 84 -6.17 -6.02 0.62
C ASP A 84 -5.82 -6.46 2.04
N ILE A 85 -6.24 -5.65 3.02
CA ILE A 85 -6.09 -5.92 4.46
C ILE A 85 -7.43 -5.61 5.16
N PRO A 86 -8.02 -6.56 5.90
CA PRO A 86 -9.23 -6.30 6.68
C PRO A 86 -8.97 -5.33 7.82
N ASP A 87 -9.96 -4.48 8.12
CA ASP A 87 -9.94 -3.50 9.21
C ASP A 87 -8.73 -2.54 9.17
N ILE A 88 -8.20 -2.21 7.97
CA ILE A 88 -6.96 -1.43 7.80
C ILE A 88 -7.03 -0.03 8.43
N GLU A 89 -8.21 0.58 8.48
CA GLU A 89 -8.46 1.83 9.20
C GLU A 89 -8.15 1.75 10.71
N THR A 90 -8.28 0.57 11.33
CA THR A 90 -7.94 0.32 12.73
C THR A 90 -6.47 -0.10 12.94
N CYS A 91 -5.68 -0.11 11.87
CA CYS A 91 -4.30 -0.58 11.89
C CYS A 91 -3.29 0.55 12.07
N PHE A 92 -2.12 0.14 12.55
CA PHE A 92 -0.95 0.98 12.78
C PHE A 92 0.14 0.66 11.75
N LEU A 93 0.67 1.72 11.15
CA LEU A 93 1.70 1.69 10.12
C LEU A 93 3.06 2.10 10.70
N SER A 94 4.08 1.30 10.43
CA SER A 94 5.47 1.67 10.66
C SER A 94 6.26 1.53 9.35
N ILE A 95 7.01 2.57 8.98
CA ILE A 95 7.89 2.58 7.80
C ILE A 95 9.31 2.85 8.26
N GLU A 96 10.18 1.87 8.08
CA GLU A 96 11.60 1.91 8.44
C GLU A 96 12.47 2.06 7.20
N VAL A 97 13.57 2.83 7.28
CA VAL A 97 14.59 2.87 6.23
C VAL A 97 15.65 1.82 6.54
N LYS A 98 15.72 0.75 5.74
CA LYS A 98 16.85 -0.17 5.79
C LYS A 98 18.07 0.46 5.11
N LYS A 99 19.23 0.39 5.78
CA LYS A 99 20.52 0.74 5.18
C LYS A 99 20.97 -0.32 4.17
#